data_AF-A0AAV1ZE81-F1
#
_entry.id   AF-A0AAV1ZE81-F1
#
_cell.length_a   1.000
_cell.length_b   1.000
_cell.length_c   1.000
_cell.angle_alpha   90.00
_cell.angle_beta   90.00
_cell.angle_gamma   90.00
#
_symmetry.space_group_name_H-M   'P 1'
#
loop_
_entity.id
_entity.type
_entity.pdbx_description
1 polymer ?
#
loop_
_entity_poly.entity_id
_entity_poly.type
_entity_poly.pdbx_seq_one_letter_code
_entity_poly.pdbx_strand_id
1 'polypeptide(L)' 'MGDDSECHYRLVSLGGAAVGKSSILKRFLFGTYCDRHRPTVEDLYSREFDIGLRLVQ' A
#
# COMPACT_ATOMS: atom_id res chain seq x y z
N MET A 1 0.93 19.60 -25.24
CA MET A 1 1.46 19.58 -23.86
C MET A 1 0.56 18.63 -23.10
N GLY A 2 1.00 17.38 -22.93
CA GLY A 2 0.20 16.33 -22.31
C GLY A 2 0.11 16.55 -20.81
N ASP A 3 -1.08 16.31 -20.30
CA ASP A 3 -1.49 16.50 -18.91
C ASP A 3 -0.60 15.70 -17.94
N ASP A 4 0.28 16.40 -17.22
CA ASP A 4 1.05 15.87 -16.08
C ASP A 4 0.13 15.81 -14.84
N SER A 5 -1.05 15.21 -15.01
CA SER A 5 -2.07 15.18 -13.96
C SER A 5 -1.67 14.19 -12.88
N GLU A 6 -1.20 14.74 -11.76
CA GLU A 6 -1.03 14.02 -10.50
C GLU A 6 -2.34 13.31 -10.14
N CYS A 7 -2.31 11.98 -10.09
CA CYS A 7 -3.47 11.16 -9.76
C CYS A 7 -3.45 10.76 -8.29
N HIS A 8 -4.45 11.19 -7.51
CA HIS A 8 -4.61 10.77 -6.12
C HIS A 8 -5.55 9.57 -6.00
N TYR A 9 -5.03 8.46 -5.47
CA TYR A 9 -5.81 7.25 -5.20
C TYR A 9 -5.94 6.99 -3.70
N ARG A 10 -7.17 6.82 -3.22
CA ARG A 10 -7.43 6.33 -1.86
C ARG A 10 -7.66 4.82 -1.89
N LEU A 11 -6.72 4.07 -1.32
CA LEU A 11 -6.81 2.62 -1.23
C LEU A 11 -7.28 2.19 0.16
N VAL A 12 -8.24 1.26 0.23
CA VAL A 12 -8.74 0.71 1.50
C VAL A 12 -8.58 -0.81 1.46
N SER A 13 -7.87 -1.38 2.44
CA SER A 13 -7.69 -2.83 2.57
C SER A 13 -8.70 -3.42 3.54
N LEU A 14 -9.61 -4.26 3.04
CA LEU A 14 -10.66 -4.93 3.81
C LEU A 14 -10.43 -6.45 3.86
N GLY A 15 -10.97 -7.12 4.87
CA GLY A 15 -10.88 -8.57 5.04
C GLY A 15 -10.87 -9.02 6.50
N GLY A 16 -10.90 -10.32 6.74
CA GLY A 16 -10.94 -10.92 8.08
C GLY A 16 -9.76 -10.54 8.99
N ALA A 17 -9.89 -10.81 10.29
CA ALA A 17 -8.79 -10.61 11.24
C ALA A 17 -7.58 -11.49 10.87
N ALA A 18 -6.38 -11.01 11.17
CA ALA A 18 -5.11 -11.74 10.97
C ALA A 18 -4.76 -12.22 9.54
N VAL A 19 -5.51 -11.85 8.49
CA VAL A 19 -5.19 -12.22 7.09
C VAL A 19 -3.96 -11.50 6.48
N GLY A 20 -3.28 -10.64 7.24
CA GLY A 20 -2.03 -9.99 6.82
C GLY A 20 -2.16 -8.60 6.18
N LYS A 21 -3.33 -7.94 6.30
CA LYS A 21 -3.57 -6.59 5.74
C LYS A 21 -2.51 -5.56 6.14
N SER A 22 -2.21 -5.43 7.43
CA SER A 22 -1.15 -4.51 7.89
C SER A 22 0.25 -4.97 7.47
N SER A 23 0.49 -6.29 7.37
CA SER A 23 1.80 -6.84 7.00
C SER A 23 2.16 -6.51 5.56
N ILE A 24 1.22 -6.61 4.62
CA ILE A 24 1.48 -6.30 3.20
C ILE A 24 1.73 -4.79 3.01
N LEU A 25 0.97 -3.93 3.70
CA LEU A 25 1.19 -2.48 3.67
C LEU A 25 2.57 -2.11 4.24
N LYS A 26 2.95 -2.67 5.39
CA LYS A 26 4.26 -2.39 6.01
C LYS A 26 5.43 -2.89 5.18
N ARG A 27 5.26 -4.05 4.53
CA ARG A 27 6.28 -4.59 3.62
C ARG A 27 6.45 -3.70 2.40
N PHE A 28 5.35 -3.26 1.79
CA PHE A 28 5.39 -2.40 0.61
C PHE A 28 5.94 -1.00 0.93
N LEU A 29 5.46 -0.36 2.00
CA LEU A 29 5.79 1.03 2.32
C LEU A 29 7.14 1.20 3.03
N PHE A 30 7.57 0.19 3.80
CA PHE A 30 8.74 0.31 4.68
C PHE A 30 9.74 -0.85 4.53
N GLY A 31 9.47 -1.86 3.69
CA GLY A 31 10.32 -3.04 3.57
C GLY A 31 10.27 -3.98 4.80
N THR A 32 9.45 -3.67 5.81
CA THR A 32 9.45 -4.39 7.09
C THR A 32 8.41 -5.49 7.14
N TYR A 33 8.67 -6.52 7.96
CA TYR A 33 7.73 -7.59 8.24
C TYR A 33 7.86 -8.03 9.70
N CYS A 34 6.72 -8.29 10.33
CA CYS A 34 6.62 -8.83 11.68
C CYS A 34 5.81 -10.12 11.60
N ASP A 35 6.39 -11.22 12.09
CA ASP A 35 5.79 -12.54 12.19
C ASP A 35 4.72 -12.60 13.31
N ARG A 36 4.87 -11.78 14.35
CA ARG A 36 3.89 -11.66 15.43
C ARG A 36 2.66 -10.87 14.99
N HIS A 37 1.50 -11.50 15.12
CA HIS A 37 0.23 -10.82 14.90
C HIS A 37 -0.01 -9.74 15.97
N ARG A 38 -0.21 -8.51 15.51
CA ARG A 38 -0.75 -7.41 16.31
C ARG A 38 -2.03 -6.92 15.62
N PRO A 39 -3.19 -6.93 16.30
CA PRO A 39 -4.41 -6.38 15.74
C PRO A 39 -4.20 -4.95 15.25
N THR A 40 -4.79 -4.63 14.11
CA THR A 40 -4.73 -3.28 13.54
C THR A 40 -5.56 -2.35 14.41
N VAL A 41 -4.91 -1.38 15.06
CA VAL A 41 -5.60 -0.31 15.81
C VAL A 41 -6.00 0.79 14.83
N GLU A 42 -5.03 1.36 14.11
CA GLU A 42 -5.25 2.33 13.04
C GLU A 42 -4.01 2.36 12.12
N ASP A 43 -4.20 2.32 10.80
CA ASP A 43 -3.15 2.39 9.78
C ASP A 43 -3.64 3.33 8.66
N LEU A 44 -3.09 4.55 8.57
CA LEU A 44 -3.34 5.50 7.48
C LEU A 44 -2.01 5.98 6.93
N TYR A 45 -1.78 5.75 5.64
CA TYR A 45 -0.54 6.10 4.96
C TYR A 45 -0.83 6.88 3.68
N SER A 46 -0.01 7.90 3.39
CA SER A 46 -0.03 8.66 2.14
C SER A 46 1.40 8.75 1.61
N ARG A 47 1.60 8.39 0.34
CA ARG A 47 2.89 8.48 -0.36
C ARG A 47 2.67 8.65 -1.86
N GLU A 48 3.58 9.37 -2.49
CA GLU A 48 3.69 9.49 -3.95
C GLU A 48 4.47 8.31 -4.52
N PHE A 49 4.02 7.83 -5.68
CA PHE A 49 4.65 6.72 -6.39
C PHE A 49 4.70 7.02 -7.88
N ASP A 50 5.87 6.82 -8.49
CA ASP A 50 6.00 6.81 -9.94
C ASP A 50 5.48 5.48 -10.48
N ILE A 51 4.20 5.48 -10.86
CA ILE A 51 3.54 4.29 -11.41
C ILE A 51 3.82 4.25 -12.91
N GLY A 52 4.99 3.74 -13.28
CA GLY A 52 5.29 3.39 -14.66
C GLY A 52 4.53 2.13 -15.07
N LEU A 53 3.68 2.21 -16.10
CA LEU A 53 3.15 1.04 -16.79
C LEU A 53 4.31 0.30 -17.47
N ARG A 54 5.01 -0.56 -16.73
CA ARG A 54 5.97 -1.49 -17.32
C ARG A 54 5.15 -2.61 -17.96
N LEU A 55 4.71 -2.38 -19.20
CA LEU A 55 4.28 -3.45 -20.08
C LEU A 55 5.47 -4.40 -20.19
N VAL A 56 5.33 -5.59 -19.63
CA VAL A 56 6.31 -6.66 -19.78
C VAL A 56 6.38 -6.95 -21.28
N GLN A 57 7.53 -6.68 -21.90
CA GLN A 57 7.85 -7.11 -23.27
C GLN A 57 8.20 -8.59 -23.29
#